data_AF-A0A516W890-F1
#
_entry.id   AF-A0A516W890-F1
#
_cell.length_a   1.000
_cell.length_b   1.000
_cell.length_c   1.000
_cell.angle_alpha   90.00
_cell.angle_beta   90.00
_cell.angle_gamma   90.00
#
_symmetry.space_group_name_H-M   'P 1'
#
loop_
_entity.id
_entity.type
_entity.pdbx_description
1 polymer ?
#
loop_
_entity_poly.entity_id
_entity_poly.type
_entity_poly.pdbx_seq_one_letter_code
_entity_poly.pdbx_strand_id
1 'polypeptide(L)'
;MIWRRKLVATGAAESGCSVVMLGIGFVKTGMRKVSILPCMALHYLIMDISSLSVAHAQFGVSALAFFLFPVLAVALAWFLAFLRWREYRGGNQGWMSVYLFWARVFSIVLVLAVLTALPLLLQFGVTWPGLMPRVGSIASPLLAAGLVGLLLLKFCGLRLMLHRRELVSPRLHLLSVIWVALCLTLLLFCLVVYQAWTHAPVGVTLVDGRYRVDDWWQILFNPLLAVYLPWLVLAGLAALSFLVMAVLSLKMQRKPQDDGLHLVFRSAVVLTLVSTTLLLPVSLFAGTQLQQWQPAKAAAVAGYWQTGTEPRVALLAWPNQEALQNDFAWVVNGGGGYWLKKQPDGTVEGLDKYGGMLPPVALVFWSARVLLVLLIVMPLIAWRVWAVGGWRRFDVARLTPARLKMLRHAGWLGLAALAAGLLVMEAGKLPYAVQGTVTYFELLEGGLYESGDLGMLLCFVALAIGTWWFFYIWLRRAAVQHIDVFEPVPLLVTATPVIDTVLSEPDETVVVEPDPSVATTVADEIAGGQSGTDVEADRSQA
;
A
#
# COMPACT_ATOMS: atom_id res chain seq x y z
N MET A 1 41.68 11.69 -48.63
CA MET A 1 43.08 11.48 -48.22
C MET A 1 43.06 10.87 -46.83
N ILE A 2 43.13 9.54 -46.71
CA ILE A 2 44.37 8.80 -46.38
C ILE A 2 44.82 9.23 -44.97
N TRP A 3 44.56 8.46 -43.90
CA TRP A 3 45.40 7.31 -43.56
C TRP A 3 44.66 6.14 -42.90
N ARG A 4 45.04 4.96 -43.35
CA ARG A 4 44.62 3.60 -42.97
C ARG A 4 45.84 2.92 -42.32
N ARG A 5 45.61 1.82 -41.58
CA ARG A 5 46.55 0.73 -41.13
C ARG A 5 47.27 0.96 -39.80
N LYS A 6 47.58 -0.06 -38.97
CA LYS A 6 47.26 -1.51 -38.83
C LYS A 6 47.99 -1.97 -37.55
N LEU A 7 47.43 -2.93 -36.83
CA LEU A 7 48.07 -4.11 -36.16
C LEU A 7 46.99 -4.72 -35.22
N VAL A 8 46.22 -5.72 -35.66
CA VAL A 8 46.48 -7.18 -35.69
C VAL A 8 46.45 -7.84 -34.29
N ALA A 9 45.36 -8.58 -34.11
CA ALA A 9 45.04 -9.75 -33.28
C ALA A 9 46.08 -10.36 -32.32
N THR A 10 45.64 -10.60 -31.09
CA THR A 10 45.66 -11.92 -30.41
C THR A 10 44.41 -12.04 -29.53
N GLY A 11 43.74 -13.19 -29.59
CA GLY A 11 42.49 -13.45 -28.87
C GLY A 11 42.68 -13.95 -27.44
N ALA A 12 41.64 -13.78 -26.62
CA ALA A 12 41.22 -14.70 -25.57
C ALA A 12 39.87 -14.20 -25.04
N ALA A 13 38.90 -15.09 -25.00
CA ALA A 13 37.61 -14.88 -24.37
C ALA A 13 37.79 -14.68 -22.87
N GLU A 14 37.16 -13.67 -22.28
CA GLU A 14 36.69 -13.71 -20.90
C GLU A 14 35.70 -12.54 -20.65
N SER A 15 34.53 -12.93 -20.15
CA SER A 15 33.46 -12.16 -19.52
C SER A 15 33.80 -10.73 -19.08
N GLY A 16 33.02 -9.74 -19.57
CA GLY A 16 33.15 -8.34 -19.19
C GLY A 16 31.81 -7.62 -19.04
N CYS A 17 31.31 -7.59 -17.81
CA CYS A 17 30.28 -6.68 -17.30
C CYS A 17 30.59 -5.23 -17.74
N SER A 18 29.75 -4.61 -18.56
CA SER A 18 29.87 -3.18 -18.88
C SER A 18 28.88 -2.38 -18.04
N VAL A 19 29.34 -1.94 -16.86
CA VAL A 19 28.69 -0.89 -16.08
C VAL A 19 29.08 0.45 -16.69
N VAL A 20 28.11 1.15 -17.28
CA VAL A 20 28.24 2.53 -17.77
C VAL A 20 28.26 3.46 -16.56
N MET A 21 29.45 3.87 -16.13
CA MET A 21 29.67 4.91 -15.12
C MET A 21 29.47 6.30 -15.73
N LEU A 22 28.34 6.93 -15.42
CA LEU A 22 28.08 8.36 -15.66
C LEU A 22 28.93 9.19 -14.68
N GLY A 23 29.98 9.82 -15.21
CA GLY A 23 30.90 10.67 -14.45
C GLY A 23 30.28 12.01 -14.06
N ILE A 24 30.15 12.25 -12.75
CA ILE A 24 30.03 13.59 -12.16
C ILE A 24 31.43 13.97 -11.67
N GLY A 25 31.99 15.03 -12.26
CA GLY A 25 33.34 15.50 -11.99
C GLY A 25 33.53 15.97 -10.55
N PHE A 26 34.41 15.28 -9.81
CA PHE A 26 34.93 15.76 -8.54
C PHE A 26 36.31 16.39 -8.73
N VAL A 27 36.38 17.66 -8.31
CA VAL A 27 37.57 18.50 -8.28
C VAL A 27 38.66 17.84 -7.42
N LYS A 28 39.88 17.90 -7.97
CA LYS A 28 41.16 17.44 -7.41
C LYS A 28 41.41 18.02 -6.01
N THR A 29 41.51 17.17 -5.00
CA THR A 29 42.38 17.40 -3.85
C THR A 29 42.74 16.06 -3.24
N GLY A 30 44.03 15.72 -3.29
CA GLY A 30 44.52 14.40 -2.92
C GLY A 30 44.44 14.15 -1.42
N MET A 31 44.09 12.92 -1.05
CA MET A 31 44.68 12.21 0.09
C MET A 31 44.23 10.74 0.10
N ARG A 32 45.23 9.85 0.12
CA ARG A 32 45.30 8.48 0.65
C ARG A 32 44.35 7.41 0.09
N LYS A 33 44.98 6.33 -0.40
CA LYS A 33 44.39 5.02 -0.73
C LYS A 33 43.40 4.58 0.36
N VAL A 34 42.11 4.71 0.08
CA VAL A 34 41.05 4.02 0.83
C VAL A 34 40.97 2.62 0.24
N SER A 35 41.32 1.64 1.08
CA SER A 35 41.28 0.21 0.79
C SER A 35 39.97 -0.19 0.12
N ILE A 36 40.02 -0.92 -0.99
CA ILE A 36 38.88 -1.43 -1.78
C ILE A 36 38.11 -2.56 -1.06
N LEU A 37 38.59 -2.99 0.11
CA LEU A 37 38.02 -4.07 0.93
C LEU A 37 36.56 -3.87 1.43
N PRO A 38 36.07 -2.66 1.79
CA PRO A 38 34.70 -2.52 2.28
C PRO A 38 33.66 -2.59 1.16
N CYS A 39 34.03 -2.35 -0.10
CA CYS A 39 33.10 -2.52 -1.23
C CYS A 39 32.85 -4.00 -1.56
N MET A 40 33.87 -4.87 -1.48
CA MET A 40 33.67 -6.31 -1.67
C MET A 40 32.91 -6.93 -0.50
N ALA A 41 33.18 -6.52 0.74
CA ALA A 41 32.42 -7.00 1.90
C ALA A 41 30.94 -6.56 1.83
N LEU A 42 30.66 -5.34 1.37
CA LEU A 42 29.30 -4.87 1.11
C LEU A 42 28.66 -5.62 -0.06
N HIS A 43 29.41 -5.95 -1.11
CA HIS A 43 28.93 -6.76 -2.23
C HIS A 43 28.59 -8.19 -1.81
N TYR A 44 29.41 -8.83 -0.97
CA TYR A 44 29.12 -10.15 -0.40
C TYR A 44 27.94 -10.12 0.59
N LEU A 45 27.80 -9.07 1.40
CA LEU A 45 26.63 -8.88 2.28
C LEU A 45 25.33 -8.60 1.51
N ILE A 46 25.43 -8.02 0.31
CA ILE A 46 24.30 -7.80 -0.59
C ILE A 46 23.95 -9.07 -1.38
N MET A 47 24.93 -9.93 -1.70
CA MET A 47 24.73 -11.19 -2.42
C MET A 47 24.10 -12.31 -1.58
N ASP A 48 24.07 -12.20 -0.25
CA ASP A 48 23.47 -13.20 0.65
C ASP A 48 21.95 -13.03 0.84
N ILE A 49 21.37 -11.94 0.32
CA ILE A 49 19.93 -11.71 0.39
C ILE A 49 19.28 -12.46 -0.77
N SER A 50 18.48 -13.49 -0.46
CA SER A 50 17.72 -14.21 -1.50
C SER A 50 16.89 -13.22 -2.33
N SER A 51 16.93 -13.33 -3.66
CA SER A 51 16.14 -12.50 -4.60
C SER A 51 14.65 -12.50 -4.26
N LEU A 52 14.14 -13.62 -3.76
CA LEU A 52 12.77 -13.78 -3.25
C LEU A 52 12.48 -12.86 -2.07
N SER A 53 13.39 -12.72 -1.11
CA SER A 53 13.21 -11.83 0.04
C SER A 53 13.20 -10.36 -0.36
N VAL A 54 14.00 -9.97 -1.36
CA VAL A 54 13.96 -8.62 -1.97
C VAL A 54 12.62 -8.37 -2.66
N ALA A 55 12.12 -9.34 -3.43
CA ALA A 55 10.82 -9.25 -4.10
C ALA A 55 9.66 -9.12 -3.09
N HIS A 56 9.70 -9.88 -1.98
CA HIS A 56 8.73 -9.76 -0.89
C HIS A 56 8.78 -8.38 -0.22
N ALA A 57 9.99 -7.87 0.06
CA ALA A 57 10.17 -6.54 0.65
C ALA A 57 9.66 -5.45 -0.30
N GLN A 58 9.95 -5.57 -1.59
CA GLN A 58 9.49 -4.66 -2.64
C GLN A 58 7.98 -4.62 -2.74
N PHE A 59 7.33 -5.79 -2.77
CA PHE A 59 5.88 -5.90 -2.79
C PHE A 59 5.26 -5.32 -1.50
N GLY A 60 5.85 -5.64 -0.34
CA GLY A 60 5.39 -5.15 0.95
C GLY A 60 5.46 -3.62 1.09
N VAL A 61 6.55 -3.00 0.61
CA VAL A 61 6.70 -1.54 0.62
C VAL A 61 5.66 -0.87 -0.28
N SER A 62 5.49 -1.37 -1.50
CA SER A 62 4.48 -0.84 -2.44
C SER A 62 3.06 -1.03 -1.93
N ALA A 63 2.74 -2.20 -1.37
CA ALA A 63 1.44 -2.48 -0.77
C ALA A 63 1.17 -1.52 0.39
N LEU A 64 2.11 -1.39 1.34
CA LEU A 64 1.94 -0.49 2.49
C LEU A 64 1.77 0.97 2.05
N ALA A 65 2.58 1.44 1.08
CA ALA A 65 2.48 2.78 0.53
C ALA A 65 1.11 3.04 -0.11
N PHE A 66 0.57 2.05 -0.83
CA PHE A 66 -0.75 2.10 -1.41
C PHE A 66 -1.85 2.11 -0.34
N PHE A 67 -1.97 1.07 0.50
CA PHE A 67 -3.12 0.88 1.40
C PHE A 67 -3.39 2.05 2.35
N LEU A 68 -2.35 2.79 2.77
CA LEU A 68 -2.51 3.90 3.70
C LEU A 68 -3.34 5.06 3.12
N PHE A 69 -3.19 5.40 1.85
CA PHE A 69 -3.88 6.56 1.25
C PHE A 69 -5.38 6.33 0.97
N PRO A 70 -5.84 5.21 0.38
CA PRO A 70 -7.26 4.90 0.22
C PRO A 70 -7.99 4.82 1.55
N VAL A 71 -7.40 4.19 2.57
CA VAL A 71 -8.01 4.10 3.91
C VAL A 71 -8.16 5.50 4.52
N LEU A 72 -7.13 6.34 4.40
CA LEU A 72 -7.21 7.75 4.83
C LEU A 72 -8.22 8.56 4.00
N ALA A 73 -8.32 8.31 2.69
CA ALA A 73 -9.28 8.97 1.80
C ALA A 73 -10.72 8.68 2.20
N VAL A 74 -11.04 7.41 2.51
CA VAL A 74 -12.37 6.98 2.97
C VAL A 74 -12.71 7.67 4.29
N ALA A 75 -11.79 7.61 5.27
CA ALA A 75 -11.98 8.26 6.56
C ALA A 75 -12.24 9.78 6.39
N LEU A 76 -11.47 10.43 5.51
CA LEU A 76 -11.55 11.86 5.28
C LEU A 76 -12.82 12.25 4.52
N ALA A 77 -13.31 11.43 3.60
CA ALA A 77 -14.59 11.64 2.92
C ALA A 77 -15.77 11.60 3.88
N TRP A 78 -15.81 10.63 4.80
CA TRP A 78 -16.85 10.56 5.83
C TRP A 78 -16.74 11.72 6.84
N PHE A 79 -15.53 12.13 7.19
CA PHE A 79 -15.31 13.32 8.02
C PHE A 79 -15.82 14.59 7.33
N LEU A 80 -15.57 14.76 6.03
CA LEU A 80 -16.09 15.88 5.24
C LEU A 80 -17.62 15.85 5.15
N ALA A 81 -18.22 14.66 4.97
CA ALA A 81 -19.66 14.49 5.00
C ALA A 81 -20.24 14.93 6.36
N PHE A 82 -19.58 14.56 7.46
CA PHE A 82 -19.96 14.99 8.80
C PHE A 82 -19.87 16.53 8.97
N LEU A 83 -18.75 17.15 8.58
CA LEU A 83 -18.59 18.61 8.66
C LEU A 83 -19.66 19.33 7.84
N ARG A 84 -19.92 18.85 6.62
CA ARG A 84 -20.93 19.42 5.72
C ARG A 84 -22.34 19.28 6.29
N TRP A 85 -22.67 18.12 6.88
CA TRP A 85 -23.96 17.88 7.52
C TRP A 85 -24.18 18.77 8.75
N ARG A 86 -23.12 18.97 9.57
CA ARG A 86 -23.17 19.89 10.71
C ARG A 86 -23.37 21.34 10.28
N GLU A 87 -22.73 21.78 9.21
CA GLU A 87 -22.96 23.11 8.64
C GLU A 87 -24.42 23.23 8.15
N TYR A 88 -24.91 22.24 7.41
CA TYR A 88 -26.28 22.27 6.86
C TYR A 88 -27.34 22.36 7.95
N ARG A 89 -27.15 21.70 9.11
CA ARG A 89 -28.06 21.78 10.26
C ARG A 89 -27.87 23.04 11.11
N GLY A 90 -26.63 23.49 11.28
CA GLY A 90 -26.27 24.51 12.27
C GLY A 90 -26.09 25.92 11.71
N GLY A 91 -25.95 26.09 10.39
CA GLY A 91 -25.76 27.39 9.73
C GLY A 91 -24.45 28.13 10.07
N ASN A 92 -23.62 27.60 10.98
CA ASN A 92 -22.42 28.26 11.43
C ASN A 92 -21.31 28.18 10.36
N GLN A 93 -20.89 29.35 9.86
CA GLN A 93 -19.89 29.49 8.80
C GLN A 93 -18.52 28.89 9.16
N GLY A 94 -18.19 28.76 10.46
CA GLY A 94 -16.95 28.14 10.92
C GLY A 94 -16.79 26.67 10.50
N TRP A 95 -17.90 25.93 10.30
CA TRP A 95 -17.81 24.56 9.77
C TRP A 95 -17.43 24.54 8.29
N MET A 96 -17.86 25.54 7.52
CA MET A 96 -17.58 25.64 6.09
C MET A 96 -16.11 25.97 5.83
N SER A 97 -15.52 26.90 6.59
CA SER A 97 -14.10 27.25 6.45
C SER A 97 -13.20 26.04 6.68
N VAL A 98 -13.53 25.23 7.68
CA VAL A 98 -12.80 24.00 7.99
C VAL A 98 -13.08 22.91 6.94
N TYR A 99 -14.32 22.76 6.47
CA TYR A 99 -14.65 21.86 5.36
C TYR A 99 -13.82 22.15 4.11
N LEU A 100 -13.73 23.42 3.68
CA LEU A 100 -12.97 23.81 2.48
C LEU A 100 -11.48 23.50 2.62
N PHE A 101 -10.90 23.68 3.81
CA PHE A 101 -9.52 23.29 4.07
C PHE A 101 -9.33 21.77 3.92
N TRP A 102 -10.17 20.97 4.58
CA TRP A 102 -10.05 19.51 4.54
C TRP A 102 -10.42 18.92 3.17
N ALA A 103 -11.29 19.56 2.39
CA ALA A 103 -11.59 19.17 1.02
C ALA A 103 -10.35 19.26 0.11
N ARG A 104 -9.45 20.22 0.35
CA ARG A 104 -8.16 20.32 -0.36
C ARG A 104 -7.18 19.24 0.06
N VAL A 105 -7.11 18.96 1.36
CA VAL A 105 -6.31 17.83 1.87
C VAL A 105 -6.81 16.54 1.23
N PHE A 106 -8.12 16.37 1.15
CA PHE A 106 -8.78 15.21 0.54
C PHE A 106 -8.43 15.06 -0.94
N SER A 107 -8.46 16.13 -1.74
CA SER A 107 -8.10 16.03 -3.16
C SER A 107 -6.66 15.53 -3.34
N ILE A 108 -5.72 15.93 -2.48
CA ILE A 108 -4.33 15.47 -2.57
C ILE A 108 -4.20 14.02 -2.11
N VAL A 109 -4.82 13.65 -0.99
CA VAL A 109 -4.84 12.26 -0.51
C VAL A 109 -5.43 11.33 -1.58
N LEU A 110 -6.48 11.75 -2.28
CA LEU A 110 -7.09 11.00 -3.37
C LEU A 110 -6.14 10.83 -4.56
N VAL A 111 -5.44 11.90 -4.97
CA VAL A 111 -4.42 11.81 -6.03
C VAL A 111 -3.30 10.86 -5.62
N LEU A 112 -2.78 10.98 -4.39
CA LEU A 112 -1.73 10.11 -3.88
C LEU A 112 -2.17 8.64 -3.79
N ALA A 113 -3.43 8.38 -3.45
CA ALA A 113 -4.01 7.04 -3.46
C ALA A 113 -3.97 6.40 -4.87
N VAL A 114 -4.32 7.16 -5.90
CA VAL A 114 -4.27 6.68 -7.30
C VAL A 114 -2.82 6.52 -7.76
N LEU A 115 -1.94 7.48 -7.46
CA LEU A 115 -0.53 7.43 -7.86
C LEU A 115 0.22 6.26 -7.25
N THR A 116 -0.05 5.94 -5.98
CA THR A 116 0.58 4.80 -5.29
C THR A 116 0.01 3.44 -5.69
N ALA A 117 -1.18 3.41 -6.30
CA ALA A 117 -1.77 2.18 -6.84
C ALA A 117 -1.01 1.63 -8.05
N LEU A 118 -0.52 2.53 -8.91
CA LEU A 118 0.09 2.15 -10.19
C LEU A 118 1.32 1.23 -10.02
N PRO A 119 2.32 1.55 -9.17
CA PRO A 119 3.41 0.64 -8.83
C PRO A 119 2.95 -0.77 -8.42
N LEU A 120 1.95 -0.85 -7.55
CA LEU A 120 1.46 -2.13 -7.03
C LEU A 120 0.79 -2.96 -8.13
N LEU A 121 -0.02 -2.32 -8.97
CA LEU A 121 -0.68 -2.99 -10.10
C LEU A 121 0.32 -3.55 -11.11
N LEU A 122 1.38 -2.79 -11.41
CA LEU A 122 2.45 -3.25 -12.31
C LEU A 122 3.21 -4.45 -11.73
N GLN A 123 3.44 -4.48 -10.41
CA GLN A 123 4.12 -5.59 -9.76
C GLN A 123 3.35 -6.92 -9.87
N PHE A 124 2.02 -6.90 -9.97
CA PHE A 124 1.25 -8.13 -10.21
C PHE A 124 1.52 -8.76 -11.58
N GLY A 125 1.91 -7.98 -12.58
CA GLY A 125 2.23 -8.48 -13.92
C GLY A 125 3.72 -8.76 -14.11
N VAL A 126 4.59 -7.86 -13.63
CA VAL A 126 6.03 -7.91 -13.89
C VAL A 126 6.78 -8.75 -12.84
N THR A 127 6.49 -8.55 -11.56
CA THR A 127 7.20 -9.23 -10.46
C THR A 127 6.61 -10.62 -10.18
N TRP A 128 5.30 -10.77 -10.35
CA TRP A 128 4.57 -12.01 -10.06
C TRP A 128 3.76 -12.51 -11.26
N PRO A 129 4.41 -12.82 -12.41
CA PRO A 129 3.70 -13.14 -13.66
C PRO A 129 2.76 -14.35 -13.55
N GLY A 130 3.07 -15.31 -12.67
CA GLY A 130 2.21 -16.46 -12.40
C GLY A 130 0.95 -16.17 -11.59
N LEU A 131 0.78 -14.96 -11.04
CA LEU A 131 -0.33 -14.66 -10.11
C LEU A 131 -1.65 -14.48 -10.85
N MET A 132 -1.70 -13.56 -11.81
CA MET A 132 -2.93 -13.22 -12.53
C MET A 132 -3.57 -14.40 -13.26
N PRO A 133 -2.82 -15.32 -13.91
CA PRO A 133 -3.41 -16.53 -14.49
C PRO A 133 -4.14 -17.42 -13.46
N ARG A 134 -3.69 -17.42 -12.20
CA ARG A 134 -4.28 -18.23 -11.13
C ARG A 134 -5.47 -17.56 -10.48
N VAL A 135 -5.34 -16.29 -10.07
CA VAL A 135 -6.35 -15.57 -9.26
C VAL A 135 -7.26 -14.62 -10.07
N GLY A 136 -7.03 -14.47 -11.36
CA GLY A 136 -7.68 -13.47 -12.22
C GLY A 136 -9.21 -13.58 -12.27
N SER A 137 -9.78 -14.78 -12.12
CA SER A 137 -11.24 -14.98 -12.07
C SER A 137 -11.91 -14.26 -10.89
N ILE A 138 -11.17 -14.00 -9.81
CA ILE A 138 -11.63 -13.25 -8.62
C ILE A 138 -11.10 -11.82 -8.67
N ALA A 139 -9.81 -11.64 -8.98
CA ALA A 139 -9.16 -10.34 -8.96
C ALA A 139 -9.73 -9.39 -10.01
N SER A 140 -9.92 -9.85 -11.25
CA SER A 140 -10.32 -8.98 -12.36
C SER A 140 -11.72 -8.36 -12.18
N PRO A 141 -12.77 -9.11 -11.78
CA PRO A 141 -14.08 -8.50 -11.48
C PRO A 141 -14.04 -7.48 -10.34
N LEU A 142 -13.27 -7.74 -9.27
CA LEU A 142 -13.14 -6.81 -8.13
C LEU A 142 -12.36 -5.55 -8.52
N LEU A 143 -11.32 -5.67 -9.35
CA LEU A 143 -10.59 -4.55 -9.92
C LEU A 143 -11.46 -3.72 -10.86
N ALA A 144 -12.27 -4.37 -11.72
CA ALA A 144 -13.20 -3.70 -12.60
C ALA A 144 -14.28 -2.94 -11.83
N ALA A 145 -14.86 -3.55 -10.78
CA ALA A 145 -15.79 -2.88 -9.88
C ALA A 145 -15.14 -1.68 -9.18
N GLY A 146 -13.87 -1.80 -8.80
CA GLY A 146 -13.04 -0.70 -8.32
C GLY A 146 -12.95 0.44 -9.35
N LEU A 147 -12.57 0.14 -10.59
CA LEU A 147 -12.43 1.16 -11.64
C LEU A 147 -13.76 1.89 -11.90
N VAL A 148 -14.87 1.15 -11.99
CA VAL A 148 -16.22 1.73 -12.15
C VAL A 148 -16.56 2.64 -10.97
N GLY A 149 -16.28 2.21 -9.74
CA GLY A 149 -16.49 3.03 -8.55
C GLY A 149 -15.70 4.35 -8.58
N LEU A 150 -14.46 4.31 -9.08
CA LEU A 150 -13.63 5.51 -9.25
C LEU A 150 -14.19 6.45 -10.32
N LEU A 151 -14.69 5.91 -11.44
CA LEU A 151 -15.33 6.69 -12.50
C LEU A 151 -16.60 7.38 -11.97
N LEU A 152 -17.48 6.64 -11.29
CA LEU A 152 -18.69 7.18 -10.67
C LEU A 152 -18.38 8.28 -9.65
N LEU A 153 -17.33 8.08 -8.84
CA LEU A 153 -16.83 9.11 -7.92
C LEU A 153 -16.42 10.38 -8.66
N LYS A 154 -15.64 10.25 -9.74
CA LYS A 154 -15.10 11.36 -10.54
C LYS A 154 -16.21 12.17 -11.20
N PHE A 155 -17.14 11.49 -11.89
CA PHE A 155 -18.15 12.15 -12.72
C PHE A 155 -19.34 12.68 -11.92
N CYS A 156 -19.81 11.96 -10.89
CA CYS A 156 -21.06 12.30 -10.21
C CYS A 156 -20.86 13.20 -8.98
N GLY A 157 -19.74 13.08 -8.26
CA GLY A 157 -19.60 13.67 -6.92
C GLY A 157 -18.41 14.58 -6.74
N LEU A 158 -17.23 14.19 -7.25
CA LEU A 158 -15.97 14.83 -6.88
C LEU A 158 -15.88 16.29 -7.33
N ARG A 159 -16.26 16.58 -8.57
CA ARG A 159 -16.26 17.97 -9.09
C ARG A 159 -17.18 18.85 -8.24
N LEU A 160 -18.38 18.38 -7.92
CA LEU A 160 -19.37 19.15 -7.18
C LEU A 160 -18.98 19.35 -5.71
N MET A 161 -18.29 18.37 -5.13
CA MET A 161 -17.73 18.42 -3.77
C MET A 161 -16.56 19.43 -3.64
N LEU A 162 -15.75 19.57 -4.69
CA LEU A 162 -14.55 20.41 -4.69
C LEU A 162 -14.78 21.85 -5.20
N HIS A 163 -15.86 22.08 -5.97
CA HIS A 163 -16.17 23.42 -6.51
C HIS A 163 -16.84 24.33 -5.46
N ARG A 164 -16.69 25.66 -5.63
CA ARG A 164 -17.30 26.63 -4.72
C ARG A 164 -18.82 26.51 -4.69
N ARG A 165 -19.36 26.48 -3.47
CA ARG A 165 -20.79 26.45 -3.10
C ARG A 165 -21.65 27.50 -3.79
N GLU A 166 -21.09 28.62 -4.21
CA GLU A 166 -21.84 29.78 -4.77
C GLU A 166 -22.70 29.41 -5.99
N LEU A 167 -22.40 28.29 -6.67
CA LEU A 167 -23.11 27.84 -7.87
C LEU A 167 -24.09 26.67 -7.62
N VAL A 168 -24.22 26.16 -6.38
CA VAL A 168 -24.89 24.88 -6.10
C VAL A 168 -25.76 24.95 -4.84
N SER A 169 -26.95 24.37 -4.88
CA SER A 169 -27.83 24.33 -3.71
C SER A 169 -27.18 23.58 -2.53
N PRO A 170 -27.38 24.03 -1.27
CA PRO A 170 -26.77 23.40 -0.10
C PRO A 170 -27.07 21.90 0.04
N ARG A 171 -28.27 21.47 -0.37
CA ARG A 171 -28.71 20.06 -0.33
C ARG A 171 -27.98 19.21 -1.35
N LEU A 172 -27.88 19.68 -2.60
CA LEU A 172 -27.16 18.97 -3.67
C LEU A 172 -25.68 18.83 -3.31
N HIS A 173 -25.08 19.87 -2.76
CA HIS A 173 -23.70 19.80 -2.30
C HIS A 173 -23.54 18.78 -1.15
N LEU A 174 -24.44 18.71 -0.17
CA LEU A 174 -24.37 17.70 0.89
C LEU A 174 -24.52 16.28 0.32
N LEU A 175 -25.49 16.07 -0.58
CA LEU A 175 -25.71 14.78 -1.24
C LEU A 175 -24.47 14.34 -2.03
N SER A 176 -23.80 15.27 -2.70
CA SER A 176 -22.57 15.00 -3.46
C SER A 176 -21.43 14.55 -2.57
N VAL A 177 -21.25 15.17 -1.41
CA VAL A 177 -20.20 14.77 -0.45
C VAL A 177 -20.49 13.37 0.11
N ILE A 178 -21.75 13.07 0.42
CA ILE A 178 -22.17 11.73 0.87
C ILE A 178 -21.95 10.70 -0.25
N TRP A 179 -22.30 11.03 -1.49
CA TRP A 179 -22.08 10.17 -2.65
C TRP A 179 -20.60 9.80 -2.81
N VAL A 180 -19.69 10.79 -2.73
CA VAL A 180 -18.24 10.54 -2.79
C VAL A 180 -17.78 9.60 -1.66
N ALA A 181 -18.28 9.81 -0.43
CA ALA A 181 -17.94 8.94 0.70
C ALA A 181 -18.44 7.50 0.49
N LEU A 182 -19.63 7.32 -0.08
CA LEU A 182 -20.19 6.00 -0.41
C LEU A 182 -19.38 5.30 -1.50
N CYS A 183 -19.03 6.00 -2.59
CA CYS A 183 -18.19 5.43 -3.65
C CYS A 183 -16.83 5.00 -3.13
N LEU A 184 -16.16 5.81 -2.28
CA LEU A 184 -14.90 5.42 -1.65
C LEU A 184 -15.06 4.22 -0.72
N THR A 185 -16.18 4.12 -0.02
CA THR A 185 -16.46 2.97 0.84
C THR A 185 -16.64 1.70 0.02
N LEU A 186 -17.33 1.77 -1.13
CA LEU A 186 -17.46 0.66 -2.06
C LEU A 186 -16.11 0.24 -2.66
N LEU A 187 -15.26 1.22 -3.01
CA LEU A 187 -13.89 0.97 -3.46
C LEU A 187 -13.06 0.22 -2.42
N LEU A 188 -13.10 0.70 -1.18
CA LEU A 188 -12.44 0.04 -0.06
C LEU A 188 -13.00 -1.36 0.15
N PHE A 189 -14.33 -1.53 0.09
CA PHE A 189 -14.98 -2.82 0.22
C PHE A 189 -14.46 -3.84 -0.79
N CYS A 190 -14.42 -3.52 -2.09
CA CYS A 190 -13.91 -4.45 -3.12
C CYS A 190 -12.45 -4.86 -2.87
N LEU A 191 -11.63 -3.90 -2.46
CA LEU A 191 -10.22 -4.14 -2.15
C LEU A 191 -10.04 -5.03 -0.91
N VAL A 192 -10.84 -4.81 0.14
CA VAL A 192 -10.79 -5.63 1.37
C VAL A 192 -11.40 -7.01 1.13
N VAL A 193 -12.42 -7.15 0.28
CA VAL A 193 -12.96 -8.45 -0.15
C VAL A 193 -11.86 -9.27 -0.81
N TYR A 194 -11.13 -8.69 -1.77
CA TYR A 194 -10.02 -9.38 -2.42
C TYR A 194 -8.94 -9.78 -1.40
N GLN A 195 -8.53 -8.84 -0.54
CA GLN A 195 -7.54 -9.10 0.50
C GLN A 195 -7.99 -10.24 1.44
N ALA A 196 -9.20 -10.16 1.99
CA ALA A 196 -9.78 -11.18 2.87
C ALA A 196 -9.85 -12.55 2.19
N TRP A 197 -10.19 -12.59 0.90
CA TRP A 197 -10.18 -13.83 0.12
C TRP A 197 -8.77 -14.43 -0.03
N THR A 198 -7.73 -13.62 -0.28
CA THR A 198 -6.34 -14.14 -0.30
C THR A 198 -5.91 -14.75 1.04
N HIS A 199 -6.53 -14.30 2.12
CA HIS A 199 -6.27 -14.76 3.49
C HIS A 199 -7.11 -15.98 3.89
N ALA A 200 -8.31 -16.14 3.33
CA ALA A 200 -9.23 -17.26 3.54
C ALA A 200 -9.93 -17.57 2.21
N PRO A 201 -9.37 -18.47 1.37
CA PRO A 201 -9.93 -18.78 0.06
C PRO A 201 -11.19 -19.65 0.21
N VAL A 202 -12.35 -19.02 0.17
CA VAL A 202 -13.69 -19.66 0.23
C VAL A 202 -14.45 -19.43 -1.07
N GLY A 203 -15.44 -20.29 -1.36
CA GLY A 203 -16.30 -20.18 -2.55
C GLY A 203 -15.59 -20.40 -3.88
N VAL A 204 -14.45 -21.10 -3.87
CA VAL A 204 -13.61 -21.36 -5.04
C VAL A 204 -13.11 -22.80 -5.09
N THR A 205 -12.95 -23.31 -6.30
CA THR A 205 -12.28 -24.59 -6.60
C THR A 205 -11.02 -24.33 -7.41
N LEU A 206 -9.95 -25.08 -7.12
CA LEU A 206 -8.71 -25.01 -7.88
C LEU A 206 -8.74 -26.08 -8.98
N VAL A 207 -8.82 -25.65 -10.24
CA VAL A 207 -8.85 -26.53 -11.42
C VAL A 207 -7.70 -26.14 -12.33
N ASP A 208 -6.82 -27.09 -12.66
CA ASP A 208 -5.63 -26.87 -13.52
C ASP A 208 -4.74 -25.71 -13.04
N GLY A 209 -4.60 -25.57 -11.71
CA GLY A 209 -3.83 -24.49 -11.09
C GLY A 209 -4.48 -23.10 -11.16
N ARG A 210 -5.72 -22.99 -11.66
CA ARG A 210 -6.49 -21.74 -11.73
C ARG A 210 -7.70 -21.80 -10.82
N TYR A 211 -8.03 -20.69 -10.17
CA TYR A 211 -9.24 -20.62 -9.36
C TYR A 211 -10.47 -20.48 -10.26
N ARG A 212 -11.47 -21.31 -10.01
CA ARG A 212 -12.82 -21.17 -10.53
C ARG A 212 -13.73 -20.74 -9.39
N VAL A 213 -14.57 -19.73 -9.65
CA VAL A 213 -15.55 -19.25 -8.67
C VAL A 213 -16.75 -20.17 -8.67
N ASP A 214 -17.07 -20.73 -7.51
CA ASP A 214 -18.27 -21.53 -7.29
C ASP A 214 -19.41 -20.67 -6.72
N ASP A 215 -19.10 -19.80 -5.76
CA ASP A 215 -20.09 -18.97 -5.07
C ASP A 215 -19.54 -17.57 -4.73
N TRP A 216 -20.03 -16.56 -5.45
CA TRP A 216 -19.69 -15.16 -5.21
C TRP A 216 -20.18 -14.64 -3.86
N TRP A 217 -21.25 -15.18 -3.30
CA TRP A 217 -21.77 -14.72 -2.02
C TRP A 217 -20.81 -15.08 -0.88
N GLN A 218 -20.19 -16.28 -0.93
CA GLN A 218 -19.15 -16.68 0.01
C GLN A 218 -17.89 -15.81 -0.11
N ILE A 219 -17.53 -15.40 -1.33
CA ILE A 219 -16.39 -14.50 -1.56
C ILE A 219 -16.70 -13.09 -1.02
N LEU A 220 -17.86 -12.54 -1.36
CA LEU A 220 -18.28 -11.19 -0.95
C LEU A 220 -18.53 -11.07 0.56
N PHE A 221 -19.01 -12.13 1.21
CA PHE A 221 -19.23 -12.19 2.66
C PHE A 221 -18.25 -13.13 3.34
N ASN A 222 -16.97 -13.01 2.96
CA ASN A 222 -15.89 -13.77 3.58
C ASN A 222 -15.87 -13.54 5.11
N PRO A 223 -15.68 -14.59 5.93
CA PRO A 223 -15.61 -14.45 7.39
C PRO A 223 -14.59 -13.41 7.88
N LEU A 224 -13.44 -13.27 7.19
CA LEU A 224 -12.40 -12.30 7.54
C LEU A 224 -12.79 -10.85 7.16
N LEU A 225 -13.74 -10.65 6.25
CA LEU A 225 -14.21 -9.32 5.87
C LEU A 225 -14.87 -8.61 7.05
N ALA A 226 -15.65 -9.35 7.85
CA ALA A 226 -16.33 -8.84 9.05
C ALA A 226 -15.33 -8.31 10.10
N VAL A 227 -14.07 -8.70 10.01
CA VAL A 227 -12.99 -8.19 10.86
C VAL A 227 -12.21 -7.08 10.17
N TYR A 228 -11.73 -7.33 8.95
CA TYR A 228 -10.78 -6.44 8.28
C TYR A 228 -11.42 -5.12 7.90
N LEU A 229 -12.67 -5.12 7.42
CA LEU A 229 -13.33 -3.89 7.00
C LEU A 229 -13.59 -2.95 8.21
N PRO A 230 -14.22 -3.39 9.31
CA PRO A 230 -14.36 -2.52 10.50
C PRO A 230 -13.02 -2.10 11.08
N TRP A 231 -12.02 -3.00 11.09
CA TRP A 231 -10.69 -2.67 11.61
C TRP A 231 -10.02 -1.56 10.78
N LEU A 232 -10.02 -1.67 9.44
CA LEU A 232 -9.43 -0.67 8.55
C LEU A 232 -10.16 0.68 8.63
N VAL A 233 -11.50 0.66 8.70
CA VAL A 233 -12.30 1.89 8.86
C VAL A 233 -11.98 2.56 10.20
N LEU A 234 -11.96 1.83 11.30
CA LEU A 234 -11.65 2.37 12.62
C LEU A 234 -10.20 2.87 12.72
N ALA A 235 -9.23 2.12 12.18
CA ALA A 235 -7.83 2.52 12.13
C ALA A 235 -7.64 3.77 11.25
N GLY A 236 -8.34 3.86 10.12
CA GLY A 236 -8.37 5.03 9.25
C GLY A 236 -8.96 6.27 9.94
N LEU A 237 -10.08 6.11 10.66
CA LEU A 237 -10.68 7.19 11.46
C LEU A 237 -9.75 7.63 12.61
N ALA A 238 -9.07 6.69 13.25
CA ALA A 238 -8.07 6.98 14.28
C ALA A 238 -6.89 7.77 13.68
N ALA A 239 -6.32 7.31 12.55
CA ALA A 239 -5.28 8.01 11.80
C ALA A 239 -5.70 9.43 11.41
N LEU A 240 -6.89 9.59 10.84
CA LEU A 240 -7.43 10.89 10.46
C LEU A 240 -7.61 11.80 11.68
N SER A 241 -8.22 11.32 12.75
CA SER A 241 -8.51 12.15 13.92
C SER A 241 -7.23 12.68 14.59
N PHE A 242 -6.18 11.87 14.68
CA PHE A 242 -4.85 12.30 15.12
C PHE A 242 -4.23 13.32 14.15
N LEU A 243 -4.36 13.10 12.84
CA LEU A 243 -3.90 14.05 11.82
C LEU A 243 -4.60 15.40 11.96
N VAL A 244 -5.93 15.40 12.15
CA VAL A 244 -6.74 16.60 12.36
C VAL A 244 -6.32 17.33 13.63
N MET A 245 -6.17 16.63 14.75
CA MET A 245 -5.68 17.21 16.00
C MET A 245 -4.29 17.83 15.84
N ALA A 246 -3.37 17.17 15.12
CA ALA A 246 -2.02 17.65 14.91
C ALA A 246 -1.99 18.95 14.07
N VAL A 247 -2.76 19.00 12.98
CA VAL A 247 -2.87 20.17 12.11
C VAL A 247 -3.52 21.35 12.84
N LEU A 248 -4.60 21.10 13.57
CA LEU A 248 -5.29 22.15 14.34
C LEU A 248 -4.42 22.67 15.48
N SER A 249 -3.68 21.78 16.17
CA SER A 249 -2.73 22.18 17.21
C SER A 249 -1.63 23.10 16.66
N LEU A 250 -1.14 22.83 15.44
CA LEU A 250 -0.16 23.70 14.77
C LEU A 250 -0.75 25.06 14.41
N LYS A 251 -2.01 25.11 13.92
CA LYS A 251 -2.72 26.36 13.62
C LYS A 251 -2.91 27.22 14.87
N MET A 252 -3.39 26.62 15.95
CA MET A 252 -3.67 27.29 17.23
C MET A 252 -2.42 27.85 17.92
N GLN A 253 -1.25 27.30 17.66
CA GLN A 253 0.02 27.83 18.19
C GLN A 253 0.50 29.11 17.46
N ARG A 254 -0.01 29.39 16.26
CA ARG A 254 0.50 30.47 15.40
C ARG A 254 -0.47 31.62 15.22
N LYS A 255 -1.78 31.37 15.37
CA LYS A 255 -2.82 32.36 15.15
C LYS A 255 -3.85 32.33 16.29
N PRO A 256 -4.57 33.46 16.51
CA PRO A 256 -5.68 33.51 17.44
C PRO A 256 -6.73 32.44 17.12
N GLN A 257 -7.38 31.97 18.17
CA GLN A 257 -8.40 30.93 18.10
C GLN A 257 -9.67 31.46 17.39
N ASP A 258 -10.19 30.67 16.44
CA ASP A 258 -11.49 30.89 15.79
C ASP A 258 -12.48 29.84 16.31
N ASP A 259 -13.75 30.22 16.50
CA ASP A 259 -14.81 29.37 17.06
C ASP A 259 -14.98 28.08 16.25
N GLY A 260 -14.84 28.18 14.93
CA GLY A 260 -14.86 27.02 14.02
C GLY A 260 -13.76 25.99 14.32
N LEU A 261 -12.55 26.45 14.68
CA LEU A 261 -11.43 25.57 15.01
C LEU A 261 -11.66 24.82 16.33
N HIS A 262 -12.28 25.47 17.32
CA HIS A 262 -12.61 24.84 18.61
C HIS A 262 -13.61 23.69 18.44
N LEU A 263 -14.65 23.93 17.65
CA LEU A 263 -15.70 22.96 17.37
C LEU A 263 -15.13 21.71 16.67
N VAL A 264 -14.28 21.91 15.66
CA VAL A 264 -13.69 20.79 14.91
C VAL A 264 -12.60 20.08 15.71
N PHE A 265 -11.83 20.79 16.54
CA PHE A 265 -10.87 20.16 17.43
C PHE A 265 -11.58 19.23 18.43
N ARG A 266 -12.69 19.70 19.01
CA ARG A 266 -13.53 18.89 19.89
C ARG A 266 -14.08 17.65 19.17
N SER A 267 -14.58 17.79 17.94
CA SER A 267 -15.07 16.63 17.19
C SER A 267 -13.96 15.65 16.86
N ALA A 268 -12.74 16.13 16.58
CA ALA A 268 -11.57 15.28 16.37
C ALA A 268 -11.21 14.47 17.62
N VAL A 269 -11.17 15.09 18.81
CA VAL A 269 -10.90 14.38 20.08
C VAL A 269 -11.95 13.30 20.36
N VAL A 270 -13.24 13.62 20.15
CA VAL A 270 -14.33 12.64 20.31
C VAL A 270 -14.18 11.50 19.30
N LEU A 271 -13.89 11.82 18.04
CA LEU A 271 -13.67 10.82 17.00
C LEU A 271 -12.49 9.92 17.35
N THR A 272 -11.38 10.48 17.87
CA THR A 272 -10.24 9.69 18.34
C THR A 272 -10.65 8.76 19.48
N LEU A 273 -11.35 9.27 20.49
CA LEU A 273 -11.76 8.47 21.63
C LEU A 273 -12.65 7.30 21.20
N VAL A 274 -13.66 7.56 20.37
CA VAL A 274 -14.58 6.53 19.87
C VAL A 274 -13.85 5.52 18.98
N SER A 275 -13.12 5.99 17.97
CA SER A 275 -12.42 5.10 17.02
C SER A 275 -11.40 4.21 17.72
N THR A 276 -10.56 4.76 18.59
CA THR A 276 -9.51 4.00 19.30
C THR A 276 -10.08 3.05 20.35
N THR A 277 -11.14 3.44 21.06
CA THR A 277 -11.82 2.57 22.03
C THR A 277 -12.49 1.38 21.35
N LEU A 278 -13.10 1.59 20.17
CA LEU A 278 -13.69 0.50 19.38
C LEU A 278 -12.63 -0.35 18.65
N LEU A 279 -11.49 0.24 18.30
CA LEU A 279 -10.42 -0.47 17.60
C LEU A 279 -9.80 -1.58 18.46
N LEU A 280 -9.72 -1.40 19.78
CA LEU A 280 -9.22 -2.41 20.71
C LEU A 280 -10.03 -3.72 20.65
N PRO A 281 -11.35 -3.78 20.95
CA PRO A 281 -12.11 -5.02 20.90
C PRO A 281 -12.16 -5.63 19.50
N VAL A 282 -12.21 -4.82 18.43
CA VAL A 282 -12.14 -5.33 17.05
C VAL A 282 -10.79 -6.01 16.79
N SER A 283 -9.68 -5.46 17.30
CA SER A 283 -8.35 -6.08 17.20
C SER A 283 -8.26 -7.37 18.03
N LEU A 284 -8.89 -7.41 19.21
CA LEU A 284 -8.97 -8.63 20.02
C LEU A 284 -9.79 -9.73 19.31
N PHE A 285 -10.91 -9.35 18.69
CA PHE A 285 -11.73 -10.27 17.92
C PHE A 285 -11.00 -10.77 16.67
N ALA A 286 -10.25 -9.91 15.98
CA ALA A 286 -9.41 -10.29 14.84
C ALA A 286 -8.47 -11.46 15.19
N GLY A 287 -7.88 -11.43 16.39
CA GLY A 287 -7.07 -12.51 16.93
C GLY A 287 -7.71 -13.89 16.89
N THR A 288 -8.99 -13.98 17.25
CA THR A 288 -9.73 -15.25 17.27
C THR A 288 -9.96 -15.80 15.87
N GLN A 289 -10.15 -14.92 14.88
CA GLN A 289 -10.31 -15.33 13.49
C GLN A 289 -8.98 -15.76 12.87
N LEU A 290 -7.89 -15.10 13.26
CA LEU A 290 -6.52 -15.49 12.87
C LEU A 290 -6.23 -16.94 13.29
N GLN A 291 -6.61 -17.34 14.50
CA GLN A 291 -6.44 -18.73 14.94
C GLN A 291 -7.11 -19.75 14.01
N GLN A 292 -8.30 -19.44 13.49
CA GLN A 292 -9.08 -20.39 12.68
C GLN A 292 -8.51 -20.53 11.27
N TRP A 293 -8.24 -19.40 10.62
CA TRP A 293 -7.86 -19.36 9.20
C TRP A 293 -6.34 -19.33 8.98
N GLN A 294 -5.58 -18.79 9.93
CA GLN A 294 -4.13 -18.53 9.81
C GLN A 294 -3.38 -18.84 11.13
N PRO A 295 -3.40 -20.10 11.57
CA PRO A 295 -2.81 -20.47 12.86
C PRO A 295 -1.30 -20.20 12.94
N ALA A 296 -0.55 -20.34 11.83
CA ALA A 296 0.86 -19.94 11.76
C ALA A 296 1.09 -18.45 12.07
N LYS A 297 0.22 -17.56 11.54
CA LYS A 297 0.27 -16.13 11.82
C LYS A 297 -0.04 -15.87 13.30
N ALA A 298 -1.04 -16.55 13.87
CA ALA A 298 -1.39 -16.41 15.28
C ALA A 298 -0.23 -16.84 16.20
N ALA A 299 0.43 -17.95 15.89
CA ALA A 299 1.61 -18.43 16.62
C ALA A 299 2.81 -17.47 16.48
N ALA A 300 3.03 -16.89 15.30
CA ALA A 300 4.06 -15.87 15.08
C ALA A 300 3.78 -14.57 15.86
N VAL A 301 2.51 -14.13 15.91
CA VAL A 301 2.09 -13.01 16.76
C VAL A 301 2.31 -13.35 18.24
N ALA A 302 2.09 -14.58 18.70
CA ALA A 302 2.37 -14.94 20.09
C ALA A 302 3.86 -15.13 20.41
N GLY A 303 4.71 -15.32 19.38
CA GLY A 303 6.10 -15.77 19.55
C GLY A 303 6.17 -17.20 20.10
N TYR A 304 5.21 -18.05 19.71
CA TYR A 304 5.02 -19.41 20.24
C TYR A 304 5.60 -20.45 19.27
N TRP A 305 6.75 -21.01 19.63
CA TRP A 305 7.52 -21.88 18.74
C TRP A 305 7.16 -23.36 18.83
N GLN A 306 7.10 -23.90 20.04
CA GLN A 306 6.94 -25.33 20.29
C GLN A 306 5.51 -25.64 20.70
N THR A 307 4.88 -26.60 20.03
CA THR A 307 3.56 -27.12 20.38
C THR A 307 3.57 -27.70 21.80
N GLY A 308 2.59 -27.33 22.61
CA GLY A 308 2.53 -27.77 24.01
C GLY A 308 1.18 -27.53 24.67
N THR A 309 1.04 -27.93 25.92
CA THR A 309 -0.22 -27.78 26.68
C THR A 309 -0.40 -26.39 27.27
N GLU A 310 0.68 -25.62 27.42
CA GLU A 310 0.64 -24.28 27.99
C GLU A 310 0.56 -23.20 26.90
N PRO A 311 -0.54 -22.43 26.81
CA PRO A 311 -0.70 -21.34 25.85
C PRO A 311 0.07 -20.09 26.33
N ARG A 312 1.38 -20.10 26.12
CA ARG A 312 2.29 -19.02 26.49
C ARG A 312 2.31 -17.91 25.42
N VAL A 313 2.37 -16.65 25.85
CA VAL A 313 2.57 -15.51 24.93
C VAL A 313 3.78 -14.71 25.39
N ALA A 314 4.71 -14.46 24.47
CA ALA A 314 5.83 -13.58 24.73
C ALA A 314 5.41 -12.11 24.59
N LEU A 315 5.48 -11.32 25.65
CA LEU A 315 5.23 -9.88 25.57
C LEU A 315 6.36 -9.17 24.83
N LEU A 316 7.59 -9.51 25.19
CA LEU A 316 8.81 -9.01 24.58
C LEU A 316 9.70 -10.21 24.28
N ALA A 317 10.13 -10.35 23.03
CA ALA A 317 11.08 -11.39 22.67
C ALA A 317 11.94 -10.96 21.48
N TRP A 318 13.07 -11.63 21.32
CA TRP A 318 13.83 -11.63 20.08
C TRP A 318 13.62 -12.98 19.37
N PRO A 319 12.71 -13.04 18.39
CA PRO A 319 12.41 -14.30 17.70
C PRO A 319 13.55 -14.67 16.75
N ASN A 320 14.12 -15.86 16.92
CA ASN A 320 15.14 -16.42 16.06
C ASN A 320 14.56 -17.57 15.24
N GLN A 321 14.37 -17.32 13.95
CA GLN A 321 13.79 -18.30 13.03
C GLN A 321 14.72 -19.47 12.74
N GLU A 322 16.03 -19.26 12.70
CA GLU A 322 17.01 -20.32 12.41
C GLU A 322 17.08 -21.31 13.57
N ALA A 323 17.06 -20.79 14.79
CA ALA A 323 17.08 -21.60 16.01
C ALA A 323 15.69 -22.08 16.47
N LEU A 324 14.60 -21.70 15.75
CA LEU A 324 13.20 -22.00 16.09
C LEU A 324 12.86 -21.71 17.57
N GLN A 325 13.41 -20.63 18.11
CA GLN A 325 13.27 -20.26 19.51
C GLN A 325 13.32 -18.74 19.70
N ASN A 326 13.07 -18.28 20.92
CA ASN A 326 13.30 -16.89 21.30
C ASN A 326 14.61 -16.80 22.10
N ASP A 327 15.59 -16.05 21.60
CA ASP A 327 16.90 -15.91 22.29
C ASP A 327 16.77 -15.11 23.60
N PHE A 328 15.80 -14.19 23.65
CA PHE A 328 15.35 -13.50 24.85
C PHE A 328 13.83 -13.47 24.84
N ALA A 329 13.15 -13.81 25.95
CA ALA A 329 11.69 -13.78 26.02
C ALA A 329 11.19 -13.44 27.42
N TRP A 330 10.36 -12.41 27.51
CA TRP A 330 9.48 -12.18 28.64
C TRP A 330 8.10 -12.74 28.32
N VAL A 331 7.76 -13.85 28.97
CA VAL A 331 6.59 -14.66 28.65
C VAL A 331 5.55 -14.56 29.75
N VAL A 332 4.28 -14.43 29.36
CA VAL A 332 3.12 -14.54 30.25
C VAL A 332 2.45 -15.88 30.00
N ASN A 333 2.32 -16.66 31.07
CA ASN A 333 1.63 -17.95 31.05
C ASN A 333 0.11 -17.73 30.99
N GLY A 334 -0.58 -18.52 30.16
CA GLY A 334 -2.04 -18.47 30.01
C GLY A 334 -2.57 -17.37 29.09
N GLY A 335 -1.75 -16.39 28.69
CA GLY A 335 -2.16 -15.28 27.84
C GLY A 335 -2.55 -15.67 26.41
N GLY A 336 -2.11 -16.84 25.94
CA GLY A 336 -2.35 -17.31 24.58
C GLY A 336 -3.63 -18.11 24.39
N GLY A 337 -4.34 -18.44 25.48
CA GLY A 337 -5.43 -19.43 25.43
C GLY A 337 -6.64 -19.00 24.58
N TYR A 338 -6.76 -17.69 24.32
CA TYR A 338 -7.78 -17.07 23.49
C TYR A 338 -7.31 -16.81 22.04
N TRP A 339 -6.00 -16.82 21.79
CA TRP A 339 -5.38 -16.39 20.54
C TRP A 339 -4.72 -17.53 19.75
N LEU A 340 -4.42 -18.64 20.43
CA LEU A 340 -3.71 -19.76 19.84
C LEU A 340 -4.63 -20.96 19.59
N LYS A 341 -4.57 -21.43 18.35
CA LYS A 341 -4.34 -22.83 17.96
C LYS A 341 -4.73 -24.00 18.87
N LYS A 342 -5.94 -24.15 19.43
CA LYS A 342 -6.25 -25.36 20.22
C LYS A 342 -6.62 -26.56 19.34
N GLN A 343 -5.94 -27.68 19.56
CA GLN A 343 -6.25 -28.98 18.98
C GLN A 343 -7.31 -29.72 19.83
N PRO A 344 -8.00 -30.75 19.26
CA PRO A 344 -9.02 -31.51 19.99
C PRO A 344 -8.52 -32.22 21.24
N ASP A 345 -7.22 -32.51 21.31
CA ASP A 345 -6.51 -33.11 22.45
C ASP A 345 -6.16 -32.08 23.55
N GLY A 346 -6.49 -30.81 23.34
CA GLY A 346 -6.21 -29.69 24.25
C GLY A 346 -4.82 -29.08 24.09
N THR A 347 -3.99 -29.57 23.16
CA THR A 347 -2.67 -28.99 22.89
C THR A 347 -2.79 -27.71 22.06
N VAL A 348 -1.79 -26.84 22.21
CA VAL A 348 -1.70 -25.54 21.54
C VAL A 348 -0.67 -25.64 20.43
N GLU A 349 -1.11 -25.39 19.20
CA GLU A 349 -0.30 -25.51 17.99
C GLU A 349 0.78 -24.41 17.92
N GLY A 350 2.03 -24.83 17.81
CA GLY A 350 3.20 -23.96 17.66
C GLY A 350 3.72 -23.86 16.24
N LEU A 351 4.70 -22.98 16.04
CA LEU A 351 5.36 -22.79 14.74
C LEU A 351 6.10 -24.06 14.24
N ASP A 352 6.47 -24.96 15.14
CA ASP A 352 7.11 -26.25 14.85
C ASP A 352 6.32 -27.14 13.87
N LYS A 353 4.99 -26.98 13.81
CA LYS A 353 4.12 -27.78 12.93
C LYS A 353 4.13 -27.37 11.45
N TYR A 354 4.73 -26.22 11.12
CA TYR A 354 4.64 -25.66 9.76
C TYR A 354 5.85 -25.97 8.87
N GLY A 355 6.79 -26.83 9.31
CA GLY A 355 7.82 -27.41 8.42
C GLY A 355 8.62 -26.41 7.59
N GLY A 356 8.93 -25.24 8.14
CA GLY A 356 9.68 -24.17 7.46
C GLY A 356 8.82 -23.18 6.64
N MET A 357 7.52 -23.43 6.47
CA MET A 357 6.57 -22.50 5.84
C MET A 357 6.11 -21.41 6.82
N LEU A 358 7.09 -20.70 7.38
CA LEU A 358 6.88 -19.73 8.44
C LEU A 358 6.77 -18.31 7.86
N PRO A 359 5.85 -17.48 8.37
CA PRO A 359 5.91 -16.04 8.10
C PRO A 359 7.18 -15.47 8.72
N PRO A 360 7.69 -14.30 8.26
CA PRO A 360 8.78 -13.58 8.90
C PRO A 360 8.42 -13.21 10.34
N VAL A 361 8.76 -14.08 11.28
CA VAL A 361 8.24 -14.06 12.67
C VAL A 361 8.66 -12.78 13.36
N ALA A 362 9.90 -12.34 13.22
CA ALA A 362 10.38 -11.10 13.82
C ALA A 362 9.56 -9.87 13.37
N LEU A 363 9.31 -9.75 12.05
CA LEU A 363 8.55 -8.63 11.49
C LEU A 363 7.10 -8.63 11.99
N VAL A 364 6.44 -9.79 11.97
CA VAL A 364 5.05 -9.94 12.44
C VAL A 364 4.96 -9.70 13.94
N PHE A 365 5.87 -10.27 14.72
CA PHE A 365 5.93 -10.17 16.17
C PHE A 365 6.07 -8.71 16.60
N TRP A 366 7.06 -7.98 16.09
CA TRP A 366 7.30 -6.59 16.47
C TRP A 366 6.21 -5.65 15.98
N SER A 367 5.69 -5.86 14.77
CA SER A 367 4.57 -5.07 14.24
C SER A 367 3.32 -5.22 15.14
N ALA A 368 3.05 -6.44 15.63
CA ALA A 368 1.95 -6.66 16.57
C ALA A 368 2.17 -5.96 17.92
N ARG A 369 3.40 -5.86 18.44
CA ARG A 369 3.69 -5.13 19.71
C ARG A 369 3.54 -3.64 19.52
N VAL A 370 4.05 -3.09 18.43
CA VAL A 370 3.87 -1.67 18.08
C VAL A 370 2.38 -1.35 18.00
N LEU A 371 1.60 -2.19 17.30
CA LEU A 371 0.15 -2.03 17.24
C LEU A 371 -0.49 -2.08 18.63
N LEU A 372 -0.18 -3.09 19.46
CA LEU A 372 -0.74 -3.25 20.81
C LEU A 372 -0.44 -2.03 21.70
N VAL A 373 0.80 -1.55 21.68
CA VAL A 373 1.19 -0.36 22.44
C VAL A 373 0.42 0.87 21.96
N LEU A 374 0.27 1.05 20.65
CA LEU A 374 -0.48 2.17 20.07
C LEU A 374 -1.98 2.09 20.40
N LEU A 375 -2.57 0.89 20.39
CA LEU A 375 -3.96 0.67 20.79
C LEU A 375 -4.26 1.08 22.23
N ILE A 376 -3.25 1.06 23.11
CA ILE A 376 -3.37 1.50 24.51
C ILE A 376 -3.02 2.99 24.64
N VAL A 377 -1.95 3.44 24.01
CA VAL A 377 -1.45 4.83 24.16
C VAL A 377 -2.38 5.84 23.50
N MET A 378 -2.94 5.54 22.34
CA MET A 378 -3.81 6.45 21.59
C MET A 378 -5.09 6.85 22.37
N PRO A 379 -5.89 5.92 22.92
CA PRO A 379 -7.07 6.29 23.71
C PRO A 379 -6.67 7.00 25.02
N LEU A 380 -5.54 6.66 25.63
CA LEU A 380 -5.04 7.37 26.82
C LEU A 380 -4.71 8.83 26.52
N ILE A 381 -4.08 9.12 25.37
CA ILE A 381 -3.83 10.48 24.92
C ILE A 381 -5.16 11.22 24.71
N ALA A 382 -6.10 10.61 23.99
CA ALA A 382 -7.42 11.21 23.73
C ALA A 382 -8.19 11.51 25.03
N TRP A 383 -8.18 10.55 25.97
CA TRP A 383 -8.79 10.69 27.28
C TRP A 383 -8.15 11.80 28.11
N ARG A 384 -6.81 11.89 28.13
CA ARG A 384 -6.08 12.97 28.81
C ARG A 384 -6.40 14.34 28.21
N VAL A 385 -6.47 14.45 26.89
CA VAL A 385 -6.85 15.70 26.20
C VAL A 385 -8.27 16.09 26.58
N TRP A 386 -9.21 15.15 26.57
CA TRP A 386 -10.60 15.37 26.97
C TRP A 386 -10.71 15.84 28.43
N ALA A 387 -10.03 15.15 29.36
CA ALA A 387 -10.05 15.46 30.77
C ALA A 387 -9.52 16.88 31.07
N VAL A 388 -8.45 17.28 30.39
CA VAL A 388 -7.85 18.63 30.52
C VAL A 388 -8.71 19.70 29.87
N GLY A 389 -9.28 19.41 28.70
CA GLY A 389 -10.20 20.33 28.01
C GLY A 389 -11.49 20.59 28.79
N GLY A 390 -11.85 19.70 29.72
CA GLY A 390 -12.97 19.87 30.63
C GLY A 390 -14.13 18.94 30.29
N TRP A 391 -14.52 18.12 31.27
CA TRP A 391 -15.49 17.03 31.10
C TRP A 391 -16.90 17.46 30.68
N ARG A 392 -17.37 18.64 31.12
CA ARG A 392 -18.73 19.15 30.81
C ARG A 392 -18.75 20.17 29.68
N ARG A 393 -17.72 21.02 29.60
CA ARG A 393 -17.54 22.04 28.56
C ARG A 393 -16.10 21.96 28.10
N PHE A 394 -15.90 21.21 27.02
CA PHE A 394 -14.59 21.04 26.42
C PHE A 394 -14.14 22.38 25.81
N ASP A 395 -13.05 22.91 26.33
CA ASP A 395 -12.45 24.17 25.93
C ASP A 395 -10.97 23.96 25.60
N VAL A 396 -10.61 24.27 24.36
CA VAL A 396 -9.25 24.10 23.84
C VAL A 396 -8.29 25.11 24.46
N ALA A 397 -8.78 26.27 24.94
CA ALA A 397 -7.95 27.28 25.59
C ALA A 397 -7.25 26.77 26.86
N ARG A 398 -7.76 25.69 27.47
CA ARG A 398 -7.16 25.05 28.65
C ARG A 398 -5.92 24.20 28.33
N LEU A 399 -5.64 23.95 27.05
CA LEU A 399 -4.48 23.18 26.63
C LEU A 399 -3.23 24.06 26.61
N THR A 400 -2.22 23.68 27.39
CA THR A 400 -0.94 24.40 27.43
C THR A 400 -0.20 24.29 26.09
N PRO A 401 0.67 25.26 25.73
CA PRO A 401 1.47 25.21 24.50
C PRO A 401 2.29 23.93 24.35
N ALA A 402 2.79 23.38 25.47
CA ALA A 402 3.50 22.10 25.50
C ALA A 402 2.62 20.92 25.07
N ARG A 403 1.35 20.88 25.50
CA ARG A 403 0.40 19.82 25.09
C ARG A 403 0.03 19.93 23.61
N LEU A 404 -0.17 21.15 23.10
CA LEU A 404 -0.38 21.37 21.67
C LEU A 404 0.86 20.93 20.84
N LYS A 405 2.07 21.14 21.36
CA LYS A 405 3.32 20.69 20.72
C LYS A 405 3.41 19.17 20.70
N MET A 406 3.03 18.50 21.79
CA MET A 406 2.93 17.04 21.87
C MET A 406 1.93 16.50 20.85
N LEU A 407 0.71 17.09 20.77
CA LEU A 407 -0.34 16.66 19.84
C LEU A 407 0.06 16.80 18.38
N ARG A 408 0.83 17.84 18.04
CA ARG A 408 1.42 17.99 16.70
C ARG A 408 2.27 16.79 16.30
N HIS A 409 3.05 16.22 17.23
CA HIS A 409 3.86 15.04 16.96
C HIS A 409 3.05 13.74 17.05
N ALA A 410 2.03 13.71 17.90
CA ALA A 410 1.10 12.58 18.03
C ALA A 410 0.29 12.29 16.75
N GLY A 411 0.23 13.22 15.79
CA GLY A 411 -0.43 13.03 14.50
C GLY A 411 0.00 11.78 13.74
N TRP A 412 1.25 11.33 13.94
CA TRP A 412 1.79 10.14 13.29
C TRP A 412 1.36 8.82 13.95
N LEU A 413 0.88 8.84 15.20
CA LEU A 413 0.58 7.62 15.94
C LEU A 413 -0.53 6.80 15.28
N GLY A 414 -1.58 7.44 14.79
CA GLY A 414 -2.67 6.73 14.12
C GLY A 414 -2.26 6.16 12.76
N LEU A 415 -1.42 6.86 12.00
CA LEU A 415 -0.83 6.31 10.77
C LEU A 415 0.11 5.14 11.05
N ALA A 416 0.92 5.23 12.11
CA ALA A 416 1.78 4.15 12.56
C ALA A 416 0.97 2.91 13.01
N ALA A 417 -0.16 3.10 13.69
CA ALA A 417 -1.04 2.00 14.08
C ALA A 417 -1.66 1.31 12.86
N LEU A 418 -2.15 2.10 11.89
CA LEU A 418 -2.66 1.57 10.62
C LEU A 418 -1.58 0.79 9.87
N ALA A 419 -0.37 1.35 9.75
CA ALA A 419 0.76 0.69 9.10
C ALA A 419 1.17 -0.60 9.81
N ALA A 420 1.27 -0.59 11.14
CA ALA A 420 1.64 -1.77 11.92
C ALA A 420 0.62 -2.91 11.76
N GLY A 421 -0.68 -2.61 11.76
CA GLY A 421 -1.68 -3.65 11.52
C GLY A 421 -1.70 -4.16 10.08
N LEU A 422 -1.49 -3.30 9.09
CA LEU A 422 -1.29 -3.74 7.69
C LEU A 422 -0.08 -4.66 7.55
N LEU A 423 1.03 -4.37 8.24
CA LEU A 423 2.20 -5.24 8.27
C LEU A 423 1.88 -6.60 8.90
N VAL A 424 1.13 -6.65 10.01
CA VAL A 424 0.68 -7.93 10.61
C VAL A 424 -0.22 -8.71 9.64
N MET A 425 -1.10 -8.03 8.92
CA MET A 425 -1.99 -8.64 7.93
C MET A 425 -1.20 -9.21 6.75
N GLU A 426 -0.39 -8.41 6.06
CA GLU A 426 0.29 -8.82 4.83
C GLU A 426 1.54 -9.66 5.09
N ALA A 427 2.43 -9.21 5.99
CA ALA A 427 3.68 -9.94 6.24
C ALA A 427 3.40 -11.32 6.87
N GLY A 428 2.36 -11.44 7.69
CA GLY A 428 2.00 -12.73 8.28
C GLY A 428 1.29 -13.70 7.33
N LYS A 429 0.99 -13.29 6.09
CA LYS A 429 0.48 -14.18 5.03
C LYS A 429 1.62 -14.97 4.37
N LEU A 430 2.83 -14.40 4.36
CA LEU A 430 4.01 -15.05 3.80
C LEU A 430 4.23 -16.42 4.49
N PRO A 431 4.69 -17.44 3.75
CA PRO A 431 5.15 -17.42 2.34
C PRO A 431 4.03 -17.62 1.29
N TYR A 432 2.77 -17.61 1.70
CA TYR A 432 1.63 -17.85 0.79
C TYR A 432 1.22 -16.58 0.05
N ALA A 433 0.90 -16.71 -1.24
CA ALA A 433 0.20 -15.68 -2.00
C ALA A 433 -1.32 -15.80 -1.78
N VAL A 434 -1.83 -17.04 -1.79
CA VAL A 434 -3.17 -17.40 -1.34
C VAL A 434 -3.03 -18.46 -0.24
N GLN A 435 -3.59 -18.17 0.93
CA GLN A 435 -3.37 -18.95 2.15
C GLN A 435 -3.70 -20.43 1.95
N GLY A 436 -2.72 -21.30 2.20
CA GLY A 436 -2.91 -22.76 2.22
C GLY A 436 -2.91 -23.45 0.85
N THR A 437 -2.75 -22.71 -0.25
CA THR A 437 -2.91 -23.26 -1.61
C THR A 437 -1.82 -22.86 -2.58
N VAL A 438 -1.46 -21.57 -2.67
CA VAL A 438 -0.48 -21.06 -3.66
C VAL A 438 0.63 -20.31 -2.94
N THR A 439 1.87 -20.73 -3.15
CA THR A 439 3.05 -20.09 -2.56
C THR A 439 3.65 -19.07 -3.52
N TYR A 440 4.37 -18.07 -2.98
CA TYR A 440 5.12 -17.13 -3.82
C TYR A 440 6.26 -17.80 -4.60
N PHE A 441 6.76 -18.94 -4.12
CA PHE A 441 7.78 -19.72 -4.81
C PHE A 441 7.25 -20.32 -6.13
N GLU A 442 6.06 -20.93 -6.10
CA GLU A 442 5.37 -21.48 -7.29
C GLU A 442 4.98 -20.42 -8.32
N LEU A 443 4.96 -19.14 -7.94
CA LEU A 443 4.66 -18.02 -8.86
C LEU A 443 5.88 -17.60 -9.70
N LEU A 444 7.08 -18.06 -9.33
CA LEU A 444 8.35 -17.66 -9.94
C LEU A 444 8.94 -18.70 -10.91
N GLU A 445 8.40 -19.93 -10.96
CA GLU A 445 8.95 -21.06 -11.73
C GLU A 445 9.00 -20.85 -13.27
N GLY A 446 8.51 -19.72 -13.79
CA GLY A 446 8.53 -19.37 -15.22
C GLY A 446 9.61 -18.36 -15.66
N GLY A 447 10.44 -17.86 -14.75
CA GLY A 447 11.50 -16.91 -15.12
C GLY A 447 12.19 -16.27 -13.92
N LEU A 448 13.40 -16.73 -13.63
CA LEU A 448 14.38 -15.99 -12.82
C LEU A 448 14.87 -14.78 -13.63
N TYR A 449 14.00 -13.83 -13.91
CA TYR A 449 14.40 -12.53 -14.48
C TYR A 449 14.19 -11.47 -13.40
N GLU A 450 15.28 -11.04 -12.78
CA GLU A 450 15.44 -9.69 -12.20
C GLU A 450 14.36 -9.16 -11.23
N SER A 451 13.47 -10.02 -10.71
CA SER A 451 12.30 -9.61 -9.91
C SER A 451 12.63 -9.14 -8.50
N GLY A 452 13.89 -9.28 -8.10
CA GLY A 452 14.45 -8.85 -6.81
C GLY A 452 15.69 -7.99 -6.98
N ASP A 453 15.69 -7.03 -7.91
CA ASP A 453 16.75 -6.02 -7.96
C ASP A 453 16.68 -5.09 -6.74
N LEU A 454 17.79 -5.02 -6.01
CA LEU A 454 17.95 -4.11 -4.88
C LEU A 454 17.77 -2.65 -5.33
N GLY A 455 18.20 -2.30 -6.54
CA GLY A 455 18.00 -0.96 -7.11
C GLY A 455 16.52 -0.59 -7.23
N MET A 456 15.71 -1.51 -7.75
CA MET A 456 14.26 -1.36 -7.83
C MET A 456 13.60 -1.25 -6.45
N LEU A 457 13.99 -2.08 -5.48
CA LEU A 457 13.52 -1.97 -4.09
C LEU A 457 13.83 -0.58 -3.50
N LEU A 458 15.07 -0.11 -3.64
CA LEU A 458 15.48 1.21 -3.15
C LEU A 458 14.68 2.33 -3.82
N CYS A 459 14.37 2.20 -5.10
CA CYS A 459 13.50 3.13 -5.82
C CYS A 459 12.08 3.17 -5.22
N PHE A 460 11.47 2.01 -4.95
CA PHE A 460 10.14 1.95 -4.32
C PHE A 460 10.14 2.51 -2.90
N VAL A 461 11.17 2.22 -2.10
CA VAL A 461 11.33 2.80 -0.76
C VAL A 461 11.46 4.32 -0.85
N ALA A 462 12.30 4.83 -1.76
CA ALA A 462 12.46 6.26 -1.98
C ALA A 462 11.16 6.93 -2.45
N LEU A 463 10.40 6.28 -3.33
CA LEU A 463 9.09 6.75 -3.79
C LEU A 463 8.08 6.80 -2.65
N ALA A 464 8.00 5.75 -1.82
CA ALA A 464 7.10 5.68 -0.67
C ALA A 464 7.43 6.78 0.36
N ILE A 465 8.71 6.91 0.74
CA ILE A 465 9.16 7.95 1.67
C ILE A 465 8.95 9.34 1.07
N GLY A 466 9.31 9.55 -0.21
CA GLY A 466 9.14 10.81 -0.92
C GLY A 466 7.68 11.25 -1.00
N THR A 467 6.76 10.32 -1.22
CA THR A 467 5.32 10.60 -1.26
C THR A 467 4.79 11.05 0.10
N TRP A 468 5.17 10.34 1.18
CA TRP A 468 4.79 10.73 2.54
C TRP A 468 5.44 12.03 3.00
N TRP A 469 6.70 12.24 2.63
CA TRP A 469 7.43 13.47 2.90
C TRP A 469 6.81 14.67 2.20
N PHE A 470 6.46 14.53 0.92
CA PHE A 470 5.72 15.53 0.15
C PHE A 470 4.38 15.86 0.82
N PHE A 471 3.59 14.83 1.16
CA PHE A 471 2.31 15.01 1.85
C PHE A 471 2.48 15.77 3.18
N TYR A 472 3.47 15.41 3.98
CA TYR A 472 3.75 16.07 5.26
C TYR A 472 4.17 17.54 5.08
N ILE A 473 5.11 17.83 4.18
CA ILE A 473 5.55 19.21 3.91
C ILE A 473 4.38 20.04 3.40
N TRP A 474 3.62 19.52 2.45
CA TRP A 474 2.46 20.21 1.90
C TRP A 474 1.44 20.49 2.99
N LEU A 475 1.09 19.50 3.82
CA LEU A 475 0.14 19.66 4.91
C LEU A 475 0.61 20.69 5.94
N ARG A 476 1.90 20.69 6.28
CA ARG A 476 2.50 21.67 7.20
C ARG A 476 2.46 23.08 6.63
N ARG A 477 2.73 23.24 5.33
CA ARG A 477 2.64 24.55 4.64
C ARG A 477 1.20 25.03 4.59
N ALA A 478 0.26 24.17 4.19
CA ALA A 478 -1.17 24.47 4.13
C ALA A 478 -1.78 24.76 5.51
N ALA A 479 -1.25 24.17 6.58
CA ALA A 479 -1.66 24.51 7.95
C ALA A 479 -1.25 25.93 8.34
N VAL A 480 -0.15 26.43 7.79
CA VAL A 480 0.45 27.72 8.15
C VAL A 480 -0.07 28.85 7.27
N GLN A 481 -0.15 28.61 5.96
CA GLN A 481 -0.66 29.56 4.98
C GLN A 481 -2.17 29.39 4.87
N HIS A 482 -2.92 30.48 5.02
CA HIS A 482 -4.27 30.51 4.46
C HIS A 482 -4.09 30.45 2.95
N ILE A 483 -4.21 29.25 2.37
CA ILE A 483 -4.32 29.14 0.92
C ILE A 483 -5.72 29.67 0.60
N ASP A 484 -5.85 30.98 0.51
CA ASP A 484 -7.00 31.62 -0.10
C ASP A 484 -6.79 31.47 -1.61
N VAL A 485 -7.82 31.05 -2.33
CA VAL A 485 -7.84 30.64 -3.75
C VAL A 485 -7.51 29.15 -4.01
N PHE A 486 -8.54 28.43 -4.46
CA PHE A 486 -8.47 27.09 -5.03
C PHE A 486 -8.33 27.26 -6.55
N GLU A 487 -7.15 26.95 -7.11
CA GLU A 487 -7.08 26.47 -8.48
C GLU A 487 -7.08 24.94 -8.40
N PRO A 488 -8.03 24.24 -9.04
CA PRO A 488 -8.03 22.77 -9.06
C PRO A 488 -6.69 22.28 -9.61
N VAL A 489 -6.06 21.33 -8.93
CA VAL A 489 -4.87 20.64 -9.46
C VAL A 489 -5.27 20.02 -10.81
N PRO A 490 -4.62 20.39 -11.93
CA PRO A 490 -5.02 19.94 -13.27
C PRO A 490 -5.00 18.42 -13.44
N LEU A 491 -4.17 17.72 -12.67
CA LEU A 491 -3.91 16.28 -12.81
C LEU A 491 -5.14 15.37 -12.70
N LEU A 492 -6.18 15.75 -11.94
CA LEU A 492 -7.41 14.96 -11.81
C LEU A 492 -8.38 15.17 -13.00
N VAL A 493 -8.23 16.29 -13.71
CA VAL A 493 -9.00 16.63 -14.92
C VAL A 493 -8.27 16.13 -16.18
N THR A 494 -6.94 16.16 -16.19
CA THR A 494 -6.10 15.79 -17.33
C THR A 494 -5.69 14.31 -17.38
N ALA A 495 -6.13 13.46 -16.45
CA ALA A 495 -5.93 12.00 -16.52
C ALA A 495 -6.88 11.32 -17.53
N THR A 496 -7.22 12.01 -18.62
CA THR A 496 -7.94 11.45 -19.78
C THR A 496 -7.06 10.52 -20.64
N PRO A 497 -5.75 10.74 -20.88
CA PRO A 497 -5.06 9.97 -21.91
C PRO A 497 -4.76 8.52 -21.50
N VAL A 498 -4.75 8.19 -20.20
CA VAL A 498 -4.51 6.81 -19.71
C VAL A 498 -5.78 5.96 -19.73
N ILE A 499 -6.95 6.59 -19.56
CA ILE A 499 -8.24 5.88 -19.63
C ILE A 499 -8.66 5.75 -21.10
N ASP A 500 -8.42 6.77 -21.92
CA ASP A 500 -8.74 6.75 -23.35
C ASP A 500 -7.86 5.74 -24.12
N THR A 501 -6.61 5.52 -23.71
CA THR A 501 -5.74 4.47 -24.30
C THR A 501 -6.11 3.05 -23.88
N VAL A 502 -6.80 2.87 -22.75
CA VAL A 502 -7.26 1.56 -22.26
C VAL A 502 -8.66 1.22 -22.80
N LEU A 503 -9.44 2.23 -23.21
CA LEU A 503 -10.80 2.08 -23.72
C LEU A 503 -10.93 2.21 -25.24
N SER A 504 -9.86 2.55 -25.97
CA SER A 504 -9.88 2.43 -27.42
C SER A 504 -9.90 0.95 -27.80
N GLU A 505 -11.04 0.46 -28.29
CA GLU A 505 -11.06 -0.78 -29.08
C GLU A 505 -10.01 -0.66 -30.19
N PRO A 506 -9.30 -1.75 -30.56
CA PRO A 506 -8.55 -1.73 -31.80
C PRO A 506 -9.57 -1.52 -32.91
N ASP A 507 -9.49 -0.39 -33.62
CA ASP A 507 -10.27 -0.13 -34.83
C ASP A 507 -10.07 -1.32 -35.79
N GLU A 508 -11.07 -2.19 -35.87
CA GLU A 508 -11.24 -3.06 -37.02
C GLU A 508 -11.66 -2.16 -38.19
N THR A 509 -10.97 -2.32 -39.31
CA THR A 509 -11.20 -1.70 -40.62
C THR A 509 -10.51 -0.35 -40.91
N VAL A 510 -9.18 -0.39 -40.99
CA VAL A 510 -8.49 0.34 -42.08
C VAL A 510 -8.13 -0.68 -43.16
N VAL A 511 -9.05 -0.87 -44.10
CA VAL A 511 -8.71 -1.45 -45.41
C VAL A 511 -7.80 -0.44 -46.10
N VAL A 512 -6.49 -0.70 -46.06
CA VAL A 512 -5.54 -0.01 -46.93
C VAL A 512 -5.67 -0.67 -48.30
N GLU A 513 -6.42 -0.02 -49.21
CA GLU A 513 -6.26 -0.28 -50.64
C GLU A 513 -4.78 -0.02 -51.01
N PRO A 514 -4.06 -0.97 -51.62
CA PRO A 514 -2.69 -0.74 -52.03
C PRO A 514 -2.67 0.22 -53.21
N ASP A 515 -2.06 1.39 -53.01
CA ASP A 515 -1.69 2.31 -54.09
C ASP A 515 -0.73 1.59 -55.06
N PRO A 516 -1.08 1.44 -56.36
CA PRO A 516 -0.28 0.69 -57.32
C PRO A 516 1.03 1.39 -57.73
N SER A 517 1.36 2.55 -57.16
CA SER A 517 2.55 3.33 -57.53
C SER A 517 3.81 3.06 -56.69
N VAL A 518 3.74 2.23 -55.65
CA VAL A 518 4.90 1.94 -54.75
C VAL A 518 5.51 0.54 -54.97
N ALA A 519 4.84 -0.33 -55.74
CA ALA A 519 5.32 -1.69 -56.04
C ALA A 519 6.46 -1.75 -57.08
N THR A 520 6.78 -0.64 -57.75
CA THR A 520 7.77 -0.60 -58.85
C THR A 520 9.17 -0.16 -58.45
N THR A 521 9.43 0.18 -57.19
CA THR A 521 10.77 0.69 -56.76
C THR A 521 11.58 -0.32 -55.94
N VAL A 522 10.98 -1.44 -55.52
CA VAL A 522 11.65 -2.49 -54.71
C VAL A 522 12.00 -3.74 -55.56
N ALA A 523 11.46 -3.86 -56.77
CA ALA A 523 11.79 -4.97 -57.68
C ALA A 523 13.13 -4.78 -58.43
N ASP A 524 13.62 -3.54 -58.57
CA ASP A 524 14.89 -3.24 -59.29
C ASP A 524 16.15 -3.30 -58.40
N GLU A 525 16.01 -3.32 -57.06
CA GLU A 525 17.17 -3.35 -56.15
C GLU A 525 17.61 -4.79 -55.78
N ILE A 526 16.87 -5.82 -56.23
CA ILE A 526 17.20 -7.24 -56.02
C ILE A 526 17.73 -7.92 -57.31
N ALA A 527 17.59 -7.31 -58.48
CA ALA A 527 18.03 -7.88 -59.77
C ALA A 527 19.44 -7.44 -60.24
N GLY A 528 20.18 -6.69 -59.43
CA GLY A 528 21.47 -6.08 -59.79
C GLY A 528 22.68 -6.65 -59.04
N GLY A 529 22.89 -7.97 -59.05
CA GLY A 529 24.12 -8.50 -58.44
C GLY A 529 24.23 -10.02 -58.36
N GLN A 530 24.43 -10.70 -59.50
CA GLN A 530 25.43 -11.76 -59.66
C GLN A 530 25.38 -12.33 -61.08
N SER A 531 26.37 -11.95 -61.89
CA SER A 531 26.75 -12.58 -63.16
C SER A 531 28.07 -13.33 -62.96
N GLY A 532 28.14 -14.59 -63.40
CA GLY A 532 29.37 -15.39 -63.54
C GLY A 532 29.12 -16.86 -63.18
N THR A 533 28.81 -17.74 -64.14
CA THR A 533 29.76 -18.71 -64.79
C THR A 533 30.28 -19.75 -63.78
N ASP A 534 30.14 -21.07 -63.88
CA ASP A 534 29.90 -21.99 -65.00
C ASP A 534 29.36 -23.35 -64.49
N VAL A 535 28.63 -24.03 -65.38
CA VAL A 535 28.62 -25.47 -65.71
C VAL A 535 29.38 -26.43 -64.78
N GLU A 536 28.72 -27.49 -64.27
CA GLU A 536 29.06 -28.90 -64.54
C GLU A 536 27.98 -29.84 -63.95
N ALA A 537 27.73 -30.94 -64.66
CA ALA A 537 26.78 -32.01 -64.37
C ALA A 537 27.18 -32.89 -63.17
N ASP A 538 26.23 -33.57 -62.53
CA ASP A 538 25.98 -35.01 -62.78
C ASP A 538 24.85 -35.55 -61.87
N ARG A 539 24.18 -36.56 -62.38
CA ARG A 539 23.15 -37.37 -61.75
C ARG A 539 23.71 -38.25 -60.63
N SER A 540 22.76 -38.68 -59.80
CA SER A 540 22.57 -40.07 -59.36
C SER A 540 22.96 -40.42 -57.92
N GLN A 541 21.98 -41.09 -57.31
CA GLN A 541 22.05 -42.19 -56.35
C GLN A 541 22.29 -41.90 -54.85
N ALA A 542 21.41 -42.56 -54.09
CA ALA A 542 21.34 -42.82 -52.64
C ALA A 542 20.71 -41.74 -51.77
#